data_AF-A0A7S0E892-F1
#
_entry.id   AF-A0A7S0E892-F1
#
_cell.length_a   1.000
_cell.length_b   1.000
_cell.length_c   1.000
_cell.angle_alpha   90.00
_cell.angle_beta   90.00
_cell.angle_gamma   90.00
#
_symmetry.space_group_name_H-M   'P 1'
#
loop_
_entity.id
_entity.type
_entity.pdbx_description
1 polymer ?
#
loop_
_entity_poly.entity_id
_entity_poly.type
_entity_poly.pdbx_seq_one_letter_code
_entity_poly.pdbx_strand_id
1 'polypeptide(L)'
;ASAHDRETRVSRVDMPRSREVPARARLASLLLLLLAETDALHLALASRGATRLLSCAHRPAALVMETMETNTREGIMSRGHPHTEQSRMKISQANKGKTPWNIGKKHSEETKRKIAVKTREAYLRRKEAEEMRIQTEEPEKWAAMLAEKEAVVTRAVRAKEEKAAAVIAKTAKAEAAAAAKVVRAAERTANLALPEKDRKSIYSQEVRDKISEGLRKRWRDPEYRASRNYTTSDATRLKLSKAMKAKWQDGAFRQRNTVNGSHSPERRAKIAESVKRKWALDLDYRNRTVEAIRRSRNMTIKRREQDPAAYEAWKSKISESMKARWAEDGFRADRLSAFAEGQGKRAVTRSINAPATMGARPAAPRKPRATAAETAAKRKETSAAKRRRLDIQTRKREEATAVRQNAKSNAGFEDRLRAAMGVGAPWSPPGS
;
A
#
# COMPACT_ATOMS: atom_id res chain seq x y z
N ALA A 1 -52.84 -29.62 -50.13
CA ALA A 1 -52.02 -30.78 -50.50
C ALA A 1 -50.75 -30.75 -49.67
N SER A 2 -50.50 -31.85 -48.96
CA SER A 2 -49.58 -32.00 -47.84
C SER A 2 -48.21 -32.50 -48.30
N ALA A 3 -47.12 -31.98 -47.73
CA ALA A 3 -45.76 -32.52 -47.84
C ALA A 3 -45.02 -32.17 -46.53
N HIS A 4 -44.83 -33.12 -45.61
CA HIS A 4 -43.67 -34.02 -45.49
C HIS A 4 -42.39 -33.34 -45.00
N ASP A 5 -42.07 -33.57 -43.71
CA ASP A 5 -40.72 -33.94 -43.21
C ASP A 5 -40.82 -34.33 -41.72
N ARG A 6 -40.94 -35.63 -41.39
CA ARG A 6 -39.86 -36.59 -41.06
C ARG A 6 -39.09 -36.28 -39.76
N GLU A 7 -39.68 -36.75 -38.66
CA GLU A 7 -39.03 -36.98 -37.38
C GLU A 7 -37.97 -38.10 -37.48
N THR A 8 -36.76 -37.84 -36.98
CA THR A 8 -35.78 -38.88 -36.63
C THR A 8 -35.64 -38.93 -35.11
N ARG A 9 -36.30 -39.91 -34.51
CA ARG A 9 -36.28 -40.20 -33.07
C ARG A 9 -35.18 -41.24 -32.81
N VAL A 10 -34.00 -40.81 -32.40
CA VAL A 10 -32.93 -41.70 -31.93
C VAL A 10 -33.21 -42.09 -30.48
N SER A 11 -33.60 -43.34 -30.29
CA SER A 11 -33.79 -44.03 -29.02
C SER A 11 -32.46 -44.13 -28.25
N ARG A 12 -32.39 -43.48 -27.08
CA ARG A 12 -31.27 -43.59 -26.14
C ARG A 12 -31.56 -44.74 -25.17
N VAL A 13 -30.67 -45.73 -25.19
CA VAL A 13 -30.68 -46.91 -24.32
C VAL A 13 -30.41 -46.49 -22.88
N ASP A 14 -31.36 -46.76 -21.98
CA ASP A 14 -31.21 -46.61 -20.53
C ASP A 14 -30.36 -47.75 -19.97
N MET A 15 -29.17 -47.42 -19.45
CA MET A 15 -28.34 -48.31 -18.64
C MET A 15 -28.68 -48.11 -17.15
N PRO A 16 -28.70 -49.18 -16.33
CA PRO A 16 -29.05 -49.08 -14.92
C PRO A 16 -27.98 -48.31 -14.14
N ARG A 17 -28.37 -47.18 -13.56
CA ARG A 17 -27.54 -46.41 -12.62
C ARG A 17 -27.20 -47.30 -11.44
N SER A 18 -25.91 -47.61 -11.31
CA SER A 18 -25.31 -48.15 -10.10
C SER A 18 -25.77 -47.30 -8.90
N ARG A 19 -26.41 -47.96 -7.93
CA ARG A 19 -26.82 -47.34 -6.66
C ARG A 19 -25.57 -46.92 -5.92
N GLU A 20 -25.15 -45.67 -6.11
CA GLU A 20 -24.14 -45.03 -5.28
C GLU A 20 -24.68 -44.99 -3.85
N VAL A 21 -24.07 -45.81 -2.99
CA VAL A 21 -24.28 -45.73 -1.55
C VAL A 21 -23.87 -44.31 -1.13
N PRO A 22 -24.78 -43.52 -0.54
CA PRO A 22 -24.51 -42.12 -0.25
C PRO A 22 -23.27 -42.02 0.62
N ALA A 23 -22.39 -41.06 0.32
CA ALA A 23 -21.10 -40.86 1.00
C ALA A 23 -21.22 -40.85 2.54
N ARG A 24 -22.39 -40.48 3.07
CA ARG A 24 -22.73 -40.52 4.50
C ARG A 24 -22.73 -41.93 5.09
N ALA A 25 -23.18 -42.94 4.36
CA ALA A 25 -23.17 -44.33 4.83
C ALA A 25 -21.74 -44.91 4.86
N ARG A 26 -20.86 -44.46 3.96
CA ARG A 26 -19.43 -44.84 4.01
C ARG A 26 -18.72 -44.22 5.22
N LEU A 27 -19.03 -42.96 5.55
CA LEU A 27 -18.47 -42.29 6.73
C LEU A 27 -18.98 -42.90 8.04
N ALA A 28 -20.26 -43.29 8.12
CA ALA A 28 -20.81 -43.97 9.28
C ALA A 28 -20.15 -45.35 9.51
N SER A 29 -19.87 -46.10 8.44
CA SER A 29 -19.19 -47.39 8.54
C SER A 29 -17.72 -47.25 8.98
N LEU A 30 -17.03 -46.18 8.57
CA LEU A 30 -15.66 -45.89 9.02
C LEU A 30 -15.60 -45.44 10.48
N LEU A 31 -16.59 -44.67 10.95
CA LEU A 31 -16.71 -44.26 12.34
C LEU A 31 -16.96 -45.45 13.29
N LEU A 32 -17.79 -46.42 12.87
CA LEU A 32 -18.03 -47.63 13.64
C LEU A 32 -16.80 -48.54 13.73
N LEU A 33 -15.98 -48.60 12.67
CA LEU A 33 -14.70 -49.34 12.70
C LEU A 33 -13.66 -48.68 13.62
N LEU A 34 -13.59 -47.34 13.63
CA LEU A 34 -12.69 -46.60 14.53
C LEU A 34 -13.09 -46.73 16.02
N LEU A 35 -14.39 -46.77 16.32
CA LEU A 35 -14.86 -46.98 17.69
C LEU A 35 -14.58 -48.41 18.20
N ALA A 36 -14.61 -49.42 17.30
CA ALA A 36 -14.26 -50.78 17.66
C ALA A 36 -12.75 -50.96 17.94
N GLU A 37 -11.88 -50.19 17.27
CA GLU A 37 -10.42 -50.24 17.52
C GLU A 37 -10.02 -49.59 18.85
N THR A 38 -10.76 -48.58 19.32
CA THR A 38 -10.46 -47.92 20.61
C THR A 38 -10.76 -48.80 21.82
N ASP A 39 -11.79 -49.65 21.76
CA ASP A 39 -12.13 -50.55 22.86
C ASP A 39 -11.14 -51.73 22.98
N ALA A 40 -10.57 -52.19 21.86
CA ALA A 40 -9.53 -53.22 21.86
C ALA A 40 -8.22 -52.75 22.51
N LEU A 41 -7.86 -51.46 22.37
CA LEU A 41 -6.66 -50.89 22.97
C LEU A 41 -6.80 -50.67 24.48
N HIS A 42 -7.99 -50.34 24.98
CA HIS A 42 -8.23 -50.22 26.42
C HIS A 42 -8.19 -51.57 27.14
N LEU A 43 -8.63 -52.66 26.51
CA LEU A 43 -8.48 -54.02 27.08
C LEU A 43 -7.01 -54.50 27.10
N ALA A 44 -6.20 -54.12 26.10
CA ALA A 44 -4.79 -54.50 26.02
C ALA A 44 -3.89 -53.78 27.03
N LEU A 45 -4.26 -52.55 27.43
CA LEU A 45 -3.53 -51.80 28.47
C LEU A 45 -3.90 -52.23 29.90
N ALA A 46 -5.12 -52.73 30.13
CA ALA A 46 -5.54 -53.25 31.43
C ALA A 46 -4.85 -54.60 31.80
N SER A 47 -4.41 -55.39 30.81
CA SER A 47 -3.80 -56.70 31.04
C SER A 47 -2.27 -56.67 31.28
N ARG A 48 -1.59 -55.53 31.05
CA ARG A 48 -0.13 -55.40 31.22
C ARG A 48 0.30 -54.79 32.56
N GLY A 49 -0.63 -54.42 33.44
CA GLY A 49 -0.34 -53.76 34.73
C GLY A 49 -0.35 -54.67 35.97
N ALA A 50 -0.73 -55.95 35.86
CA ALA A 50 -1.09 -56.76 37.04
C ALA A 50 -0.04 -57.78 37.52
N THR A 51 1.21 -57.76 37.03
CA THR A 51 2.23 -58.74 37.45
C THR A 51 3.56 -58.08 37.75
N ARG A 52 3.70 -57.36 38.87
CA ARG A 52 5.01 -57.07 39.48
C ARG A 52 5.00 -56.44 40.87
N LEU A 53 4.13 -56.86 41.80
CA LEU A 53 4.27 -56.48 43.22
C LEU A 53 3.80 -57.59 44.17
N LEU A 54 4.47 -58.74 44.16
CA LEU A 54 4.44 -59.72 45.26
C LEU A 54 5.86 -60.31 45.41
N SER A 55 6.32 -60.46 46.66
CA SER A 55 7.67 -60.85 47.13
C SER A 55 8.61 -59.65 47.33
N CYS A 56 9.04 -59.24 48.53
CA CYS A 56 9.46 -59.97 49.73
C CYS A 56 9.00 -59.22 51.00
N ALA A 57 8.29 -59.86 51.94
CA ALA A 57 8.84 -60.47 53.16
C ALA A 57 9.75 -59.50 53.96
N HIS A 58 9.21 -58.79 54.96
CA HIS A 58 9.14 -59.20 56.37
C HIS A 58 10.52 -59.28 57.07
N ARG A 59 10.83 -58.28 57.90
CA ARG A 59 11.74 -58.44 59.05
C ARG A 59 11.30 -57.50 60.19
N PRO A 60 11.28 -57.96 61.45
CA PRO A 60 10.37 -57.44 62.47
C PRO A 60 10.98 -56.32 63.33
N ALA A 61 10.08 -55.76 64.12
CA ALA A 61 10.27 -54.74 65.14
C ALA A 61 11.46 -54.92 66.08
N ALA A 62 12.17 -53.81 66.30
CA ALA A 62 12.82 -53.43 67.55
C ALA A 62 12.75 -51.89 67.56
N LEU A 63 11.80 -51.27 68.27
CA LEU A 63 11.90 -50.92 69.68
C LEU A 63 13.32 -50.53 70.10
N VAL A 64 13.76 -49.35 69.69
CA VAL A 64 14.71 -48.54 70.47
C VAL A 64 14.16 -47.13 70.48
N MET A 65 13.65 -46.73 71.65
CA MET A 65 13.62 -45.33 72.02
C MET A 65 15.08 -44.88 72.15
N GLU A 66 15.55 -44.07 71.21
CA GLU A 66 16.73 -43.24 71.43
C GLU A 66 16.49 -41.88 70.79
N THR A 67 16.29 -40.91 71.66
CA THR A 67 16.55 -39.49 71.44
C THR A 67 17.99 -39.32 70.97
N MET A 68 18.22 -39.52 69.68
CA MET A 68 19.46 -39.13 69.01
C MET A 68 19.10 -37.99 68.08
N GLU A 69 19.27 -36.79 68.62
CA GLU A 69 19.52 -35.55 67.90
C GLU A 69 20.33 -35.90 66.64
N THR A 70 19.67 -35.91 65.48
CA THR A 70 20.35 -36.00 64.20
C THR A 70 21.09 -34.70 64.01
N ASN A 71 22.29 -34.71 64.57
CA ASN A 71 23.43 -33.86 64.33
C ASN A 71 23.76 -34.01 62.83
N THR A 72 22.97 -33.34 61.98
CA THR A 72 23.31 -33.12 60.58
C THR A 72 24.59 -32.34 60.55
N ARG A 73 25.66 -33.11 60.34
CA ARG A 73 27.04 -32.72 60.05
C ARG A 73 27.12 -32.09 58.66
N GLU A 74 26.21 -31.17 58.35
CA GLU A 74 26.35 -30.19 57.28
C GLU A 74 26.93 -28.94 57.92
N GLY A 75 28.05 -28.47 57.39
CA GLY A 75 28.90 -27.47 58.02
C GLY A 75 28.12 -26.39 58.77
N ILE A 76 28.25 -26.41 60.11
CA ILE A 76 28.17 -25.22 60.94
C ILE A 76 29.32 -24.33 60.49
N MET A 77 29.22 -23.75 59.29
CA MET A 77 29.89 -22.50 59.01
C MET A 77 29.37 -21.61 60.11
N SER A 78 30.22 -21.27 61.09
CA SER A 78 29.91 -20.39 62.19
C SER A 78 29.23 -19.14 61.63
N ARG A 79 27.90 -19.16 61.55
CA ARG A 79 27.11 -18.00 61.19
C ARG A 79 27.38 -17.09 62.37
N GLY A 80 28.28 -16.13 62.16
CA GLY A 80 28.69 -15.20 63.21
C GLY A 80 27.44 -14.69 63.92
N HIS A 81 27.55 -14.54 65.24
CA HIS A 81 26.42 -14.18 66.09
C HIS A 81 25.69 -12.97 65.46
N PRO A 82 24.36 -13.06 65.23
CA PRO A 82 23.65 -11.99 64.54
C PRO A 82 23.85 -10.69 65.31
N HIS A 83 24.29 -9.63 64.62
CA HIS A 83 24.48 -8.33 65.27
C HIS A 83 23.19 -7.92 65.98
N THR A 84 23.32 -7.60 67.27
CA THR A 84 22.24 -7.02 68.07
C THR A 84 21.74 -5.72 67.42
N GLU A 85 20.50 -5.34 67.68
CA GLU A 85 19.93 -4.11 67.10
C GLU A 85 20.78 -2.87 67.44
N GLN A 86 21.27 -2.78 68.68
CA GLN A 86 22.19 -1.72 69.10
C GLN A 86 23.49 -1.71 68.30
N SER A 87 24.05 -2.89 68.00
CA SER A 87 25.25 -3.00 67.15
C SER A 87 24.97 -2.56 65.72
N ARG A 88 23.83 -2.96 65.13
CA ARG A 88 23.41 -2.52 63.79
C ARG A 88 23.21 -1.00 63.73
N MET A 89 22.64 -0.39 64.77
CA MET A 89 22.48 1.06 64.88
C MET A 89 23.83 1.78 64.97
N LYS A 90 24.77 1.27 65.77
CA LYS A 90 26.13 1.85 65.84
C LYS A 90 26.87 1.76 64.50
N ILE A 91 26.77 0.63 63.80
CA ILE A 91 27.36 0.44 62.46
C ILE A 91 26.69 1.36 61.43
N SER A 92 25.36 1.51 61.46
CA SER A 92 24.64 2.37 60.52
C SER A 92 24.94 3.85 60.75
N GLN A 93 24.99 4.30 62.01
CA GLN A 93 25.42 5.65 62.38
C GLN A 93 26.86 5.92 61.93
N ALA A 94 27.78 5.00 62.17
CA ALA A 94 29.17 5.13 61.76
C ALA A 94 29.38 5.14 60.23
N ASN A 95 28.45 4.56 59.46
CA ASN A 95 28.51 4.55 57.99
C ASN A 95 27.73 5.69 57.34
N LYS A 96 26.85 6.37 58.09
CA LYS A 96 26.08 7.52 57.60
C LYS A 96 27.03 8.67 57.30
N GLY A 97 27.00 9.15 56.06
CA GLY A 97 27.87 10.25 55.60
C GLY A 97 29.24 9.83 55.06
N LYS A 98 29.62 8.55 55.14
CA LYS A 98 30.83 8.05 54.47
C LYS A 98 30.56 7.90 52.98
N THR A 99 31.38 8.55 52.15
CA THR A 99 31.32 8.39 50.70
C THR A 99 31.67 6.95 50.31
N PRO A 100 30.77 6.21 49.62
CA PRO A 100 31.07 4.87 49.15
C PRO A 100 32.27 4.88 48.20
N TRP A 101 33.20 3.95 48.37
CA TRP A 101 34.41 3.87 47.53
C TRP A 101 34.13 3.63 46.03
N ASN A 102 32.90 3.26 45.67
CA ASN A 102 32.47 3.00 44.30
C ASN A 102 31.82 4.23 43.62
N ILE A 103 31.69 5.36 44.32
CA ILE A 103 31.02 6.53 43.76
C ILE A 103 31.78 7.00 42.50
N GLY A 104 31.06 7.23 41.41
CA GLY A 104 31.62 7.61 40.11
C GLY A 104 32.14 6.46 39.23
N LYS A 105 32.24 5.22 39.71
CA LYS A 105 32.62 4.06 38.88
C LYS A 105 31.39 3.45 38.21
N LYS A 106 31.37 3.39 36.87
CA LYS A 106 30.31 2.69 36.11
C LYS A 106 30.57 1.18 36.10
N HIS A 107 29.51 0.37 36.26
CA HIS A 107 29.60 -1.07 36.04
C HIS A 107 29.95 -1.38 34.58
N SER A 108 30.84 -2.35 34.36
CA SER A 108 31.09 -2.91 33.02
C SER A 108 29.83 -3.59 32.47
N GLU A 109 29.71 -3.64 31.14
CA GLU A 109 28.56 -4.29 30.47
C GLU A 109 28.42 -5.77 30.87
N GLU A 110 29.53 -6.47 31.10
CA GLU A 110 29.51 -7.85 31.62
C GLU A 110 28.91 -7.93 33.02
N THR A 111 29.26 -6.99 33.92
CA THR A 111 28.71 -6.94 35.28
C THR A 111 27.22 -6.65 35.25
N LYS A 112 26.76 -5.74 34.38
CA LYS A 112 25.33 -5.47 34.18
C LYS A 112 24.58 -6.70 33.68
N ARG A 113 25.15 -7.45 32.72
CA ARG A 113 24.57 -8.72 32.24
C ARG A 113 24.46 -9.75 33.37
N LYS A 114 25.51 -9.91 34.18
CA LYS A 114 25.50 -10.82 35.34
C LYS A 114 24.43 -10.44 36.35
N ILE A 115 24.31 -9.14 36.66
CA ILE A 115 23.24 -8.64 37.54
C ILE A 115 21.87 -8.94 36.91
N ALA A 116 21.65 -8.61 35.64
CA ALA A 116 20.37 -8.85 34.96
C ALA A 116 19.97 -10.33 34.93
N VAL A 117 20.92 -11.23 34.64
CA VAL A 117 20.69 -12.68 34.67
C VAL A 117 20.33 -13.14 36.08
N LYS A 118 21.12 -12.77 37.10
CA LYS A 118 20.84 -13.15 38.49
C LYS A 118 19.53 -12.57 39.01
N THR A 119 19.18 -11.35 38.64
CA THR A 119 17.89 -10.73 38.98
C THR A 119 16.74 -11.48 38.33
N ARG A 120 16.88 -11.90 37.06
CA ARG A 120 15.87 -12.71 36.36
C ARG A 120 15.72 -14.09 37.00
N GLU A 121 16.81 -14.76 37.33
CA GLU A 121 16.80 -16.04 38.03
C GLU A 121 16.17 -15.94 39.42
N ALA A 122 16.52 -14.91 40.20
CA ALA A 122 15.94 -14.69 41.52
C ALA A 122 14.42 -14.43 41.43
N TYR A 123 13.98 -13.69 40.41
CA TYR A 123 12.56 -13.47 40.13
C TYR A 123 11.85 -14.77 39.75
N LEU A 124 12.44 -15.58 38.87
CA LEU A 124 11.88 -16.88 38.47
C LEU A 124 11.77 -17.83 39.66
N ARG A 125 12.81 -17.95 40.49
CA ARG A 125 12.77 -18.75 41.72
C ARG A 125 11.66 -18.31 42.67
N ARG A 126 11.47 -17.00 42.85
CA ARG A 126 10.39 -16.45 43.69
C ARG A 126 9.02 -16.79 43.09
N LYS A 127 8.87 -16.69 41.77
CA LYS A 127 7.64 -17.00 41.06
C LYS A 127 7.31 -18.50 41.11
N GLU A 128 8.30 -19.36 40.90
CA GLU A 128 8.15 -20.82 41.00
C GLU A 128 7.76 -21.23 42.43
N ALA A 129 8.39 -20.66 43.45
CA ALA A 129 8.01 -20.90 44.84
C ALA A 129 6.57 -20.44 45.15
N GLU A 130 6.14 -19.32 44.57
CA GLU A 130 4.76 -18.83 44.69
C GLU A 130 3.76 -19.70 43.93
N GLU A 131 4.09 -20.15 42.71
CA GLU A 131 3.28 -21.11 41.95
C GLU A 131 3.14 -22.44 42.70
N MET A 132 4.23 -22.96 43.29
CA MET A 132 4.21 -24.15 44.13
C MET A 132 3.36 -23.94 45.39
N ARG A 133 3.46 -22.78 46.04
CA ARG A 133 2.63 -22.44 47.20
C ARG A 133 1.15 -22.39 46.85
N ILE A 134 0.79 -21.73 45.74
CA ILE A 134 -0.59 -21.68 45.24
C ILE A 134 -1.08 -23.08 44.89
N GLN A 135 -0.22 -23.92 44.32
CA GLN A 135 -0.55 -25.31 44.00
C GLN A 135 -0.87 -26.14 45.25
N THR A 136 -0.15 -25.93 46.36
CA THR A 136 -0.36 -26.69 47.61
C THR A 136 -1.47 -26.12 48.50
N GLU A 137 -1.58 -24.79 48.61
CA GLU A 137 -2.48 -24.13 49.56
C GLU A 137 -3.86 -23.82 48.94
N GLU A 138 -3.93 -23.59 47.63
CA GLU A 138 -5.14 -23.06 46.96
C GLU A 138 -5.36 -23.73 45.58
N PRO A 139 -5.75 -25.02 45.55
CA PRO A 139 -5.87 -25.79 44.31
C PRO A 139 -6.89 -25.19 43.32
N GLU A 140 -7.92 -24.52 43.82
CA GLU A 140 -8.90 -23.81 42.99
C GLU A 140 -8.28 -22.62 42.24
N LYS A 141 -7.39 -21.87 42.88
CA LYS A 141 -6.68 -20.75 42.22
C LYS A 141 -5.66 -21.27 41.22
N TRP A 142 -5.00 -22.39 41.51
CA TRP A 142 -4.13 -23.07 40.56
C TRP A 142 -4.90 -23.54 39.31
N ALA A 143 -6.06 -24.17 39.50
CA ALA A 143 -6.95 -24.59 38.41
C ALA A 143 -7.43 -23.38 37.58
N ALA A 144 -7.79 -22.27 38.23
CA ALA A 144 -8.16 -21.03 37.53
C ALA A 144 -7.00 -20.46 36.71
N MET A 145 -5.77 -20.48 37.25
CA MET A 145 -4.57 -20.03 36.53
C MET A 145 -4.28 -20.91 35.30
N LEU A 146 -4.45 -22.23 35.42
CA LEU A 146 -4.31 -23.15 34.29
C LEU A 146 -5.38 -22.91 33.22
N ALA A 147 -6.65 -22.78 33.62
CA ALA A 147 -7.74 -22.46 32.72
C ALA A 147 -7.53 -21.12 32.00
N GLU A 148 -6.98 -20.11 32.69
CA GLU A 148 -6.61 -18.84 32.05
C GLU A 148 -5.47 -19.01 31.05
N LYS A 149 -4.40 -19.74 31.39
CA LYS A 149 -3.29 -20.05 30.47
C LYS A 149 -3.81 -20.77 29.21
N GLU A 150 -4.68 -21.76 29.37
CA GLU A 150 -5.33 -22.47 28.26
C GLU A 150 -6.25 -21.55 27.44
N ALA A 151 -7.03 -20.69 28.09
CA ALA A 151 -7.86 -19.69 27.41
C ALA A 151 -7.02 -18.71 26.58
N VAL A 152 -5.85 -18.31 27.07
CA VAL A 152 -4.91 -17.45 26.31
C VAL A 152 -4.36 -18.19 25.08
N VAL A 153 -3.96 -19.46 25.23
CA VAL A 153 -3.46 -20.28 24.12
C VAL A 153 -4.55 -20.49 23.07
N THR A 154 -5.76 -20.85 23.46
CA THR A 154 -6.89 -21.05 22.53
C THR A 154 -7.28 -19.77 21.81
N ARG A 155 -7.30 -18.61 22.49
CA ARG A 155 -7.47 -17.29 21.85
C ARG A 155 -6.36 -17.01 20.84
N ALA A 156 -5.11 -17.34 21.16
CA ALA A 156 -3.99 -17.14 20.25
C ALA A 156 -4.07 -18.05 19.01
N VAL A 157 -4.53 -19.30 19.16
CA VAL A 157 -4.76 -20.23 18.04
C VAL A 157 -5.89 -19.71 17.14
N ARG A 158 -7.05 -19.36 17.71
CA ARG A 158 -8.17 -18.77 16.93
C ARG A 158 -7.75 -17.51 16.19
N ALA A 159 -7.00 -16.62 16.83
CA ALA A 159 -6.50 -15.41 16.18
C ALA A 159 -5.52 -15.71 15.02
N LYS A 160 -4.74 -16.81 15.10
CA LYS A 160 -3.90 -17.26 13.98
C LYS A 160 -4.74 -17.84 12.84
N GLU A 161 -5.75 -18.64 13.16
CA GLU A 161 -6.68 -19.22 12.19
C GLU A 161 -7.49 -18.14 11.46
N GLU A 162 -8.04 -17.16 12.18
CA GLU A 162 -8.75 -16.01 11.59
C GLU A 162 -7.85 -15.20 10.65
N LYS A 163 -6.59 -14.98 11.02
CA LYS A 163 -5.61 -14.32 10.15
C LYS A 163 -5.31 -15.14 8.91
N ALA A 164 -5.15 -16.46 9.04
CA ALA A 164 -4.94 -17.36 7.92
C ALA A 164 -6.16 -17.36 6.98
N ALA A 165 -7.37 -17.47 7.52
CA ALA A 165 -8.63 -17.38 6.78
C ALA A 165 -8.78 -16.03 6.05
N ALA A 166 -8.41 -14.93 6.71
CA ALA A 166 -8.43 -13.60 6.09
C ALA A 166 -7.44 -13.48 4.92
N VAL A 167 -6.27 -14.10 5.01
CA VAL A 167 -5.31 -14.16 3.90
C VAL A 167 -5.87 -14.96 2.74
N ILE A 168 -6.45 -16.15 2.99
CA ILE A 168 -7.09 -16.99 1.97
C ILE A 168 -8.24 -16.25 1.29
N ALA A 169 -9.09 -15.56 2.06
CA ALA A 169 -10.19 -14.76 1.51
C ALA A 169 -9.66 -13.59 0.65
N LYS A 170 -8.56 -12.96 1.07
CA LYS A 170 -7.94 -11.86 0.32
C LYS A 170 -7.33 -12.35 -1.00
N THR A 171 -6.68 -13.52 -1.01
CA THR A 171 -6.14 -14.11 -2.24
C THR A 171 -7.26 -14.54 -3.19
N ALA A 172 -8.30 -15.20 -2.69
CA ALA A 172 -9.48 -15.58 -3.49
C ALA A 172 -10.17 -14.35 -4.11
N LYS A 173 -10.32 -13.26 -3.35
CA LYS A 173 -10.87 -12.00 -3.86
C LYS A 173 -9.97 -11.36 -4.93
N ALA A 174 -8.65 -11.45 -4.78
CA ALA A 174 -7.70 -10.95 -5.77
C ALA A 174 -7.74 -11.77 -7.07
N GLU A 175 -7.84 -13.09 -6.97
CA GLU A 175 -7.98 -14.00 -8.11
C GLU A 175 -9.30 -13.79 -8.85
N ALA A 176 -10.42 -13.67 -8.14
CA ALA A 176 -11.72 -13.34 -8.73
C ALA A 176 -11.68 -11.98 -9.45
N ALA A 177 -11.03 -10.97 -8.86
CA ALA A 177 -10.85 -9.67 -9.49
C ALA A 177 -9.93 -9.73 -10.72
N ALA A 178 -8.91 -10.59 -10.72
CA ALA A 178 -8.04 -10.81 -11.87
C ALA A 178 -8.80 -11.50 -13.01
N ALA A 179 -9.57 -12.55 -12.72
CA ALA A 179 -10.44 -13.23 -13.67
C ALA A 179 -11.45 -12.25 -14.30
N ALA A 180 -12.12 -11.42 -13.48
CA ALA A 180 -13.06 -10.42 -13.96
C ALA A 180 -12.39 -9.36 -14.87
N LYS A 181 -11.13 -9.00 -14.62
CA LYS A 181 -10.37 -8.10 -15.52
C LYS A 181 -10.09 -8.74 -16.87
N VAL A 182 -9.76 -10.03 -16.91
CA VAL A 182 -9.54 -10.77 -18.17
C VAL A 182 -10.83 -10.82 -18.99
N VAL A 183 -11.96 -11.16 -18.36
CA VAL A 183 -13.27 -11.16 -19.03
C VAL A 183 -13.61 -9.76 -19.58
N ARG A 184 -13.47 -8.70 -18.78
CA ARG A 184 -13.72 -7.32 -19.24
C ARG A 184 -12.76 -6.88 -20.35
N ALA A 185 -11.52 -7.37 -20.34
CA ALA A 185 -10.56 -7.08 -21.40
C ALA A 185 -10.99 -7.76 -22.72
N ALA A 186 -11.41 -9.03 -22.65
CA ALA A 186 -11.94 -9.77 -23.79
C ALA A 186 -13.22 -9.11 -24.35
N GLU A 187 -14.14 -8.67 -23.50
CA GLU A 187 -15.33 -7.90 -23.90
C GLU A 187 -14.96 -6.58 -24.58
N ARG A 188 -13.96 -5.86 -24.07
CA ARG A 188 -13.49 -4.62 -24.70
C ARG A 188 -12.90 -4.89 -26.07
N THR A 189 -12.05 -5.91 -26.21
CA THR A 189 -11.48 -6.28 -27.51
C THR A 189 -12.55 -6.71 -28.51
N ALA A 190 -13.56 -7.47 -28.06
CA ALA A 190 -14.70 -7.84 -28.89
C ALA A 190 -15.51 -6.61 -29.32
N ASN A 191 -15.78 -5.66 -28.41
CA ASN A 191 -16.46 -4.41 -28.74
C ASN A 191 -15.63 -3.50 -29.68
N LEU A 192 -14.29 -3.50 -29.56
CA LEU A 192 -13.40 -2.72 -30.44
C LEU A 192 -13.34 -3.28 -31.86
N ALA A 193 -13.51 -4.60 -32.01
CA ALA A 193 -13.54 -5.30 -33.30
C ALA A 193 -14.83 -5.04 -34.09
N LEU A 194 -15.90 -4.57 -33.44
CA LEU A 194 -17.11 -4.11 -34.13
C LEU A 194 -16.83 -2.80 -34.91
N PRO A 195 -17.40 -2.64 -36.11
CA PRO A 195 -17.30 -1.39 -36.87
C PRO A 195 -17.84 -0.22 -36.05
N GLU A 196 -17.29 0.98 -36.24
CA GLU A 196 -17.51 2.12 -35.33
C GLU A 196 -18.98 2.51 -35.11
N LYS A 197 -19.82 2.30 -36.12
CA LYS A 197 -21.28 2.48 -36.07
C LYS A 197 -22.00 1.48 -35.16
N ASP A 198 -21.43 0.29 -34.97
CA ASP A 198 -21.98 -0.82 -34.18
C ASP A 198 -21.25 -1.00 -32.84
N ARG A 199 -20.21 -0.19 -32.58
CA ARG A 199 -19.59 -0.08 -31.26
C ARG A 199 -20.65 0.44 -30.31
N LYS A 200 -21.16 -0.44 -29.44
CA LYS A 200 -22.02 -0.04 -28.33
C LYS A 200 -21.31 1.09 -27.58
N SER A 201 -21.79 2.32 -27.76
CA SER A 201 -21.62 3.34 -26.76
C SER A 201 -22.01 2.69 -25.44
N ILE A 202 -21.11 2.74 -24.46
CA ILE A 202 -21.28 2.09 -23.14
C ILE A 202 -22.65 2.44 -22.52
N TYR A 203 -23.21 3.58 -22.93
CA TYR A 203 -24.56 3.99 -22.64
C TYR A 203 -25.38 4.08 -23.93
N SER A 204 -26.53 3.40 -23.99
CA SER A 204 -27.52 3.69 -25.02
C SER A 204 -27.92 5.16 -24.95
N GLN A 205 -28.45 5.71 -26.04
CA GLN A 205 -28.92 7.10 -26.05
C GLN A 205 -29.96 7.33 -24.94
N GLU A 206 -30.86 6.38 -24.73
CA GLU A 206 -31.82 6.38 -23.61
C GLU A 206 -31.14 6.44 -22.23
N VAL A 207 -30.04 5.73 -22.01
CA VAL A 207 -29.32 5.77 -20.73
C VAL A 207 -28.63 7.11 -20.55
N ARG A 208 -28.07 7.69 -21.63
CA ARG A 208 -27.52 9.06 -21.59
C ARG A 208 -28.61 10.08 -21.28
N ASP A 209 -29.78 9.94 -21.88
CA ASP A 209 -30.91 10.82 -21.68
C ASP A 209 -31.42 10.71 -20.24
N LYS A 210 -31.60 9.49 -19.70
CA LYS A 210 -31.92 9.25 -18.29
C LYS A 210 -30.89 9.83 -17.31
N ILE A 211 -29.60 9.68 -17.59
CA ILE A 211 -28.54 10.31 -16.77
C ILE A 211 -28.63 11.83 -16.87
N SER A 212 -28.86 12.38 -18.07
CA SER A 212 -28.97 13.82 -18.29
C SER A 212 -30.21 14.42 -17.62
N GLU A 213 -31.34 13.72 -17.64
CA GLU A 213 -32.58 14.10 -16.97
C GLU A 213 -32.44 14.01 -15.47
N GLY A 214 -31.83 12.94 -14.95
CA GLY A 214 -31.49 12.81 -13.54
C GLY A 214 -30.58 13.95 -13.06
N LEU A 215 -29.57 14.32 -13.86
CA LEU A 215 -28.73 15.48 -13.55
C LEU A 215 -29.53 16.77 -13.61
N ARG A 216 -30.30 17.03 -14.69
CA ARG A 216 -31.14 18.23 -14.81
C ARG A 216 -32.12 18.35 -13.64
N LYS A 217 -32.75 17.25 -13.21
CA LYS A 217 -33.66 17.21 -12.06
C LYS A 217 -32.95 17.59 -10.77
N ARG A 218 -31.77 17.01 -10.49
CA ARG A 218 -30.93 17.41 -9.35
C ARG A 218 -30.51 18.88 -9.42
N TRP A 219 -30.22 19.41 -10.61
CA TRP A 219 -29.87 20.82 -10.79
C TRP A 219 -31.05 21.80 -10.74
N ARG A 220 -32.29 21.33 -10.89
CA ARG A 220 -33.50 22.16 -10.66
C ARG A 220 -33.76 22.38 -9.18
N ASP A 221 -33.34 21.45 -8.33
CA ASP A 221 -33.44 21.59 -6.88
C ASP A 221 -32.54 22.74 -6.37
N PRO A 222 -33.12 23.80 -5.78
CA PRO A 222 -32.37 24.95 -5.29
C PRO A 222 -31.45 24.60 -4.13
N GLU A 223 -31.80 23.63 -3.27
CA GLU A 223 -30.95 23.20 -2.16
C GLU A 223 -29.72 22.43 -2.66
N TYR A 224 -29.90 21.57 -3.67
CA TYR A 224 -28.79 20.89 -4.33
C TYR A 224 -27.85 21.88 -5.04
N ARG A 225 -28.39 22.93 -5.68
CA ARG A 225 -27.57 24.00 -6.28
C ARG A 225 -26.79 24.79 -5.24
N ALA A 226 -27.46 25.22 -4.17
CA ALA A 226 -26.85 25.99 -3.10
C ALA A 226 -25.73 25.18 -2.41
N SER A 227 -25.99 23.91 -2.11
CA SER A 227 -24.97 23.01 -1.56
C SER A 227 -23.82 22.78 -2.53
N ARG A 228 -24.03 22.61 -3.84
CA ARG A 228 -22.92 22.41 -4.78
C ARG A 228 -22.07 23.65 -5.03
N ASN A 229 -22.59 24.85 -4.74
CA ASN A 229 -21.85 26.10 -4.70
C ASN A 229 -21.04 26.26 -3.40
N TYR A 230 -20.32 25.21 -2.98
CA TYR A 230 -19.32 25.34 -1.92
C TYR A 230 -18.24 26.30 -2.40
N THR A 231 -18.33 27.57 -1.98
CA THR A 231 -17.20 28.48 -2.05
C THR A 231 -16.11 27.85 -1.20
N THR A 232 -15.06 27.36 -1.86
CA THR A 232 -13.89 26.82 -1.19
C THR A 232 -13.45 27.84 -0.14
N SER A 233 -13.43 27.46 1.15
CA SER A 233 -13.10 28.39 2.22
C SER A 233 -11.77 29.09 1.94
N ASP A 234 -11.62 30.34 2.37
CA ASP A 234 -10.42 31.11 2.02
C ASP A 234 -9.14 30.42 2.51
N ALA A 235 -9.18 29.76 3.67
CA ALA A 235 -8.10 28.91 4.15
C ALA A 235 -7.76 27.77 3.16
N THR A 236 -8.76 27.12 2.57
CA THR A 236 -8.57 26.07 1.57
C THR A 236 -8.07 26.64 0.24
N ARG A 237 -8.59 27.80 -0.20
CA ARG A 237 -8.11 28.51 -1.40
C ARG A 237 -6.65 28.93 -1.25
N LEU A 238 -6.24 29.41 -0.07
CA LEU A 238 -4.85 29.72 0.26
C LEU A 238 -3.96 28.48 0.26
N LYS A 239 -4.41 27.37 0.88
CA LYS A 239 -3.68 26.08 0.85
C LYS A 239 -3.49 25.57 -0.59
N LEU A 240 -4.55 25.59 -1.39
CA LEU A 240 -4.50 25.20 -2.81
C LEU A 240 -3.58 26.14 -3.62
N SER A 241 -3.65 27.44 -3.38
CA SER A 241 -2.78 28.43 -4.02
C SER A 241 -1.31 28.21 -3.65
N LYS A 242 -1.00 27.97 -2.37
CA LYS A 242 0.36 27.65 -1.90
C LYS A 242 0.86 26.35 -2.52
N ALA A 243 0.05 25.29 -2.52
CA ALA A 243 0.40 24.01 -3.13
C ALA A 243 0.61 24.13 -4.64
N MET A 244 -0.24 24.90 -5.34
CA MET A 244 -0.11 25.11 -6.78
C MET A 244 1.13 25.96 -7.11
N LYS A 245 1.39 27.02 -6.34
CA LYS A 245 2.62 27.83 -6.48
C LYS A 245 3.87 26.98 -6.26
N ALA A 246 3.88 26.12 -5.24
CA ALA A 246 4.99 25.19 -5.00
C ALA A 246 5.20 24.22 -6.19
N LYS A 247 4.12 23.69 -6.77
CA LYS A 247 4.20 22.88 -8.00
C LYS A 247 4.75 23.68 -9.19
N TRP A 248 4.45 24.98 -9.30
CA TRP A 248 5.00 25.82 -10.36
C TRP A 248 6.48 26.18 -10.17
N GLN A 249 7.03 26.04 -8.97
CA GLN A 249 8.48 26.16 -8.72
C GLN A 249 9.24 24.91 -9.19
N ASP A 250 8.59 23.75 -9.30
CA ASP A 250 9.19 22.56 -9.92
C ASP A 250 9.36 22.79 -11.43
N GLY A 251 10.62 22.87 -11.87
CA GLY A 251 10.99 23.07 -13.27
C GLY A 251 10.41 22.02 -14.21
N ALA A 252 10.30 20.76 -13.77
CA ALA A 252 9.74 19.67 -14.59
C ALA A 252 8.21 19.79 -14.77
N PHE A 253 7.50 20.29 -13.75
CA PHE A 253 6.07 20.58 -13.86
C PHE A 253 5.82 21.81 -14.75
N ARG A 254 6.63 22.87 -14.57
CA ARG A 254 6.56 24.08 -15.39
C ARG A 254 6.82 23.77 -16.86
N GLN A 255 7.88 23.04 -17.19
CA GLN A 255 8.21 22.68 -18.57
C GLN A 255 7.12 21.84 -19.24
N ARG A 256 6.55 20.84 -18.53
CA ARG A 256 5.41 20.06 -19.06
C ARG A 256 4.20 20.93 -19.37
N ASN A 257 3.86 21.86 -18.48
CA ASN A 257 2.68 22.71 -18.67
C ASN A 257 2.90 23.87 -19.65
N THR A 258 4.11 24.40 -19.76
CA THR A 258 4.43 25.42 -20.78
C THR A 258 4.44 24.82 -22.18
N VAL A 259 4.99 23.61 -22.34
CA VAL A 259 5.03 22.90 -23.63
C VAL A 259 3.64 22.41 -24.05
N ASN A 260 2.81 21.96 -23.11
CA ASN A 260 1.44 21.52 -23.41
C ASN A 260 0.48 22.66 -23.75
N GLY A 261 0.84 23.93 -23.46
CA GLY A 261 -0.04 25.08 -23.66
C GLY A 261 -0.03 25.66 -25.08
N SER A 262 1.04 25.47 -25.87
CA SER A 262 1.11 26.04 -27.22
C SER A 262 0.49 25.06 -28.22
N HIS A 263 -0.73 25.37 -28.67
CA HIS A 263 -1.33 24.65 -29.80
C HIS A 263 -0.38 24.69 -31.00
N SER A 264 -0.27 23.57 -31.72
CA SER A 264 0.47 23.53 -32.99
C SER A 264 -0.06 24.62 -33.93
N PRO A 265 0.77 25.20 -34.81
CA PRO A 265 0.33 26.23 -35.76
C PRO A 265 -0.88 25.75 -36.58
N GLU A 266 -0.90 24.48 -36.99
CA GLU A 266 -2.04 23.86 -37.68
C GLU A 266 -3.31 23.84 -36.83
N ARG A 267 -3.22 23.43 -35.55
CA ARG A 267 -4.36 23.45 -34.64
C ARG A 267 -4.87 24.88 -34.42
N ARG A 268 -3.98 25.88 -34.33
CA ARG A 268 -4.36 27.29 -34.26
C ARG A 268 -5.09 27.74 -35.51
N ALA A 269 -4.62 27.34 -36.70
CA ALA A 269 -5.30 27.64 -37.96
C ALA A 269 -6.70 27.01 -38.01
N LYS A 270 -6.85 25.73 -37.63
CA LYS A 270 -8.15 25.06 -37.56
C LYS A 270 -9.11 25.72 -36.57
N ILE A 271 -8.63 26.14 -35.39
CA ILE A 271 -9.44 26.91 -34.44
C ILE A 271 -9.86 28.23 -35.07
N ALA A 272 -8.94 28.97 -35.70
CA ALA A 272 -9.25 30.24 -36.35
C ALA A 272 -10.28 30.09 -37.48
N GLU A 273 -10.15 29.05 -38.32
CA GLU A 273 -11.14 28.72 -39.36
C GLU A 273 -12.51 28.39 -38.76
N SER A 274 -12.54 27.58 -37.69
CA SER A 274 -13.80 27.24 -37.01
C SER A 274 -14.48 28.47 -36.42
N VAL A 275 -13.71 29.40 -35.84
CA VAL A 275 -14.21 30.66 -35.30
C VAL A 275 -14.69 31.57 -36.42
N LYS A 276 -13.95 31.68 -37.53
CA LYS A 276 -14.37 32.43 -38.73
C LYS A 276 -15.68 31.88 -39.30
N ARG A 277 -15.80 30.56 -39.41
CA ARG A 277 -17.03 29.90 -39.90
C ARG A 277 -18.21 30.19 -38.99
N LYS A 278 -18.04 30.04 -37.67
CA LYS A 278 -19.09 30.41 -36.69
C LYS A 278 -19.44 31.89 -36.79
N TRP A 279 -18.46 32.77 -36.95
CA TRP A 279 -18.69 34.20 -37.09
C TRP A 279 -19.48 34.57 -38.36
N ALA A 280 -19.26 33.84 -39.45
CA ALA A 280 -19.96 34.06 -40.71
C ALA A 280 -21.38 33.48 -40.73
N LEU A 281 -21.58 32.28 -40.15
CA LEU A 281 -22.86 31.55 -40.23
C LEU A 281 -23.81 31.81 -39.06
N ASP A 282 -23.29 32.08 -37.86
CA ASP A 282 -24.08 32.22 -36.63
C ASP A 282 -24.11 33.70 -36.19
N LEU A 283 -25.16 34.40 -36.61
CA LEU A 283 -25.40 35.81 -36.28
C LEU A 283 -25.55 36.03 -34.78
N ASP A 284 -26.17 35.09 -34.05
CA ASP A 284 -26.37 35.19 -32.60
C ASP A 284 -25.05 35.06 -31.84
N TYR A 285 -24.16 34.17 -32.28
CA TYR A 285 -22.80 34.07 -31.74
C TYR A 285 -22.02 35.37 -31.97
N ARG A 286 -22.10 35.94 -33.18
CA ARG A 286 -21.46 37.21 -33.52
C ARG A 286 -21.97 38.35 -32.64
N ASN A 287 -23.28 38.52 -32.54
CA ASN A 287 -23.92 39.57 -31.74
C ASN A 287 -23.55 39.46 -30.26
N ARG A 288 -23.66 38.26 -29.67
CA ARG A 288 -23.24 38.02 -28.28
C ARG A 288 -21.76 38.34 -28.04
N THR A 289 -20.90 38.04 -29.01
CA THR A 289 -19.46 38.33 -28.90
C THR A 289 -19.20 39.84 -28.98
N VAL A 290 -19.85 40.55 -29.91
CA VAL A 290 -19.75 42.01 -30.05
C VAL A 290 -20.28 42.71 -28.80
N GLU A 291 -21.42 42.27 -28.27
CA GLU A 291 -21.98 42.81 -27.03
C GLU A 291 -21.09 42.55 -25.82
N ALA A 292 -20.45 41.38 -25.72
CA ALA A 292 -19.50 41.09 -24.66
C ALA A 292 -18.27 42.02 -24.75
N ILE A 293 -17.77 42.28 -25.96
CA ILE A 293 -16.68 43.24 -26.20
C ILE A 293 -17.11 44.66 -25.84
N ARG A 294 -18.33 45.08 -26.21
CA ARG A 294 -18.87 46.39 -25.85
C ARG A 294 -19.03 46.53 -24.34
N ARG A 295 -19.59 45.51 -23.67
CA ARG A 295 -19.74 45.47 -22.22
C ARG A 295 -18.40 45.55 -21.49
N SER A 296 -17.38 44.81 -21.93
CA SER A 296 -16.06 44.86 -21.28
C SER A 296 -15.37 46.22 -21.43
N ARG A 297 -15.51 46.87 -22.60
CA ARG A 297 -15.06 48.24 -22.82
C ARG A 297 -15.81 49.22 -21.91
N ASN A 298 -17.13 49.14 -21.87
CA ASN A 298 -17.96 50.00 -21.02
C ASN A 298 -17.66 49.80 -19.54
N MET A 299 -17.39 48.57 -19.08
CA MET A 299 -16.97 48.32 -17.70
C MET A 299 -15.61 48.94 -17.37
N THR A 300 -14.69 48.97 -18.33
CA THR A 300 -13.39 49.64 -18.16
C THR A 300 -13.57 51.15 -18.04
N ILE A 301 -14.44 51.73 -18.87
CA ILE A 301 -14.79 53.15 -18.83
C ILE A 301 -15.48 53.50 -17.50
N LYS A 302 -16.49 52.73 -17.09
CA LYS A 302 -17.18 52.93 -15.81
C LYS A 302 -16.25 52.85 -14.61
N ARG A 303 -15.28 51.93 -14.59
CA ARG A 303 -14.28 51.88 -13.51
C ARG A 303 -13.42 53.14 -13.46
N ARG A 304 -13.06 53.67 -14.64
CA ARG A 304 -12.31 54.93 -14.73
C ARG A 304 -13.12 56.13 -14.26
N GLU A 305 -14.44 56.14 -14.52
CA GLU A 305 -15.34 57.21 -14.09
C GLU A 305 -15.70 57.13 -12.60
N GLN A 306 -15.92 55.92 -12.07
CA GLN A 306 -16.37 55.70 -10.70
C GLN A 306 -15.29 56.03 -9.66
N ASP A 307 -14.02 55.71 -9.96
CA ASP A 307 -12.88 56.06 -9.11
C ASP A 307 -11.64 56.38 -9.97
N PRO A 308 -11.52 57.62 -10.46
CA PRO A 308 -10.41 58.04 -11.30
C PRO A 308 -9.06 57.88 -10.59
N ALA A 309 -9.02 58.10 -9.27
CA ALA A 309 -7.79 58.01 -8.48
C ALA A 309 -7.30 56.57 -8.36
N ALA A 310 -8.19 55.62 -8.02
CA ALA A 310 -7.83 54.20 -7.99
C ALA A 310 -7.47 53.66 -9.37
N TYR A 311 -8.13 54.13 -10.44
CA TYR A 311 -7.79 53.75 -11.81
C TYR A 311 -6.39 54.23 -12.22
N GLU A 312 -6.04 55.49 -11.96
CA GLU A 312 -4.70 56.00 -12.25
C GLU A 312 -3.65 55.34 -11.36
N ALA A 313 -3.94 55.05 -10.09
CA ALA A 313 -3.03 54.27 -9.22
C ALA A 313 -2.77 52.85 -9.79
N TRP A 314 -3.81 52.16 -10.24
CA TRP A 314 -3.68 50.83 -10.89
C TRP A 314 -2.87 50.91 -12.20
N LYS A 315 -3.13 51.92 -13.02
CA LYS A 315 -2.42 52.16 -14.28
C LYS A 315 -0.95 52.52 -14.05
N SER A 316 -0.66 53.35 -13.05
CA SER A 316 0.71 53.67 -12.62
C SER A 316 1.43 52.42 -12.13
N LYS A 317 0.80 51.59 -11.29
CA LYS A 317 1.38 50.31 -10.83
C LYS A 317 1.71 49.36 -11.98
N ILE A 318 0.83 49.26 -12.99
CA ILE A 318 1.12 48.46 -14.20
C ILE A 318 2.28 49.07 -14.97
N SER A 319 2.26 50.39 -15.19
CA SER A 319 3.32 51.12 -15.90
C SER A 319 4.68 50.93 -15.23
N GLU A 320 4.75 51.09 -13.92
CA GLU A 320 5.96 50.87 -13.11
C GLU A 320 6.42 49.42 -13.18
N SER A 321 5.52 48.43 -13.04
CA SER A 321 5.88 47.02 -13.16
C SER A 321 6.42 46.67 -14.56
N MET A 322 5.87 47.28 -15.61
CA MET A 322 6.33 47.10 -16.98
C MET A 322 7.67 47.79 -17.21
N LYS A 323 7.87 49.00 -16.68
CA LYS A 323 9.15 49.72 -16.72
C LYS A 323 10.25 48.95 -15.99
N ALA A 324 9.97 48.46 -14.78
CA ALA A 324 10.90 47.64 -14.00
C ALA A 324 11.30 46.38 -14.77
N ARG A 325 10.32 45.68 -15.35
CA ARG A 325 10.58 44.51 -16.19
C ARG A 325 11.32 44.86 -17.48
N TRP A 326 11.15 46.06 -18.02
CA TRP A 326 11.88 46.55 -19.20
C TRP A 326 13.30 47.01 -18.90
N ALA A 327 13.61 47.32 -17.64
CA ALA A 327 14.95 47.61 -17.16
C ALA A 327 15.79 46.33 -16.97
N GLU A 328 15.16 45.16 -16.86
CA GLU A 328 15.86 43.87 -16.87
C GLU A 328 16.47 43.62 -18.26
N ASP A 329 17.81 43.63 -18.35
CA ASP A 329 18.54 43.52 -19.62
C ASP A 329 18.16 42.27 -20.43
N GLY A 330 17.95 41.14 -19.75
CA GLY A 330 17.54 39.88 -20.39
C GLY A 330 16.16 39.98 -21.04
N PHE A 331 15.20 40.62 -20.39
CA PHE A 331 13.84 40.77 -20.95
C PHE A 331 13.80 41.78 -22.09
N ARG A 332 14.54 42.89 -21.95
CA ARG A 332 14.66 43.91 -22.99
C ARG A 332 15.33 43.35 -24.24
N ALA A 333 16.45 42.64 -24.08
CA ALA A 333 17.17 42.01 -25.19
C ALA A 333 16.32 40.94 -25.90
N ASP A 334 15.62 40.07 -25.16
CA ASP A 334 14.73 39.06 -25.73
C ASP A 334 13.57 39.70 -26.52
N ARG A 335 12.97 40.76 -25.99
CA ARG A 335 11.90 41.49 -26.70
C ARG A 335 12.40 42.21 -27.95
N LEU A 336 13.55 42.89 -27.87
CA LEU A 336 14.15 43.55 -29.03
C LEU A 336 14.57 42.52 -30.10
N SER A 337 15.12 41.37 -29.69
CA SER A 337 15.43 40.26 -30.59
C SER A 337 14.18 39.71 -31.28
N ALA A 338 13.10 39.47 -30.52
CA ALA A 338 11.82 39.04 -31.09
C ALA A 338 11.21 40.07 -32.05
N PHE A 339 11.40 41.37 -31.78
CA PHE A 339 11.01 42.44 -32.70
C PHE A 339 11.89 42.45 -33.97
N ALA A 340 13.20 42.28 -33.86
CA ALA A 340 14.11 42.19 -35.00
C ALA A 340 13.79 40.96 -35.87
N GLU A 341 13.55 39.79 -35.27
CA GLU A 341 13.11 38.59 -35.97
C GLU A 341 11.73 38.75 -36.62
N GLY A 342 10.81 39.41 -35.93
CA GLY A 342 9.45 39.68 -36.41
C GLY A 342 9.40 40.70 -37.54
N GLN A 343 10.25 41.72 -37.49
CA GLN A 343 10.46 42.70 -38.57
C GLN A 343 11.08 42.02 -39.79
N GLY A 344 12.05 41.11 -39.62
CA GLY A 344 12.58 40.29 -40.72
C GLY A 344 11.50 39.44 -41.40
N LYS A 345 10.61 38.81 -40.61
CA LYS A 345 9.48 38.04 -41.15
C LYS A 345 8.44 38.93 -41.85
N ARG A 346 8.12 40.11 -41.29
CA ARG A 346 7.20 41.07 -41.88
C ARG A 346 7.76 41.71 -43.16
N ALA A 347 9.06 42.04 -43.20
CA ALA A 347 9.74 42.57 -44.38
C ALA A 347 9.73 41.55 -45.53
N VAL A 348 9.94 40.26 -45.23
CA VAL A 348 9.82 39.18 -46.23
C VAL A 348 8.38 39.04 -46.75
N THR A 349 7.36 39.10 -45.88
CA THR A 349 5.95 39.02 -46.35
C THR A 349 5.50 40.29 -47.08
N ARG A 350 6.05 41.46 -46.75
CA ARG A 350 5.71 42.72 -47.43
C ARG A 350 6.42 42.84 -48.78
N SER A 351 7.59 42.21 -48.97
CA SER A 351 8.24 42.11 -50.29
C SER A 351 7.61 41.06 -51.22
N ILE A 352 6.76 40.16 -50.71
CA ILE A 352 6.03 39.18 -51.54
C ILE A 352 4.74 39.77 -52.13
N ASN A 353 4.18 40.81 -51.51
CA ASN A 353 2.96 41.48 -51.98
C ASN A 353 3.21 42.86 -52.60
N ALA A 354 4.46 43.21 -52.90
CA ALA A 354 4.76 44.35 -53.77
C ALA A 354 4.48 43.94 -55.22
N PRO A 355 3.71 44.72 -56.01
CA PRO A 355 3.41 44.38 -57.39
C PRO A 355 4.72 44.27 -58.18
N ALA A 356 4.88 43.14 -58.86
CA ALA A 356 6.08 42.76 -59.58
C ALA A 356 6.35 43.70 -60.76
N THR A 357 7.27 44.64 -60.60
CA THR A 357 8.09 45.10 -61.72
C THR A 357 9.21 44.08 -61.92
N MET A 358 9.22 43.49 -63.11
CA MET A 358 10.04 42.37 -63.55
C MET A 358 11.54 42.57 -63.28
N GLY A 359 12.14 41.67 -62.50
CA GLY A 359 13.58 41.61 -62.29
C GLY A 359 13.93 40.36 -61.51
N ALA A 360 14.56 39.39 -62.17
CA ALA A 360 14.97 38.10 -61.62
C ALA A 360 15.75 38.28 -60.30
N ARG A 361 15.20 37.75 -59.20
CA ARG A 361 15.83 37.81 -57.89
C ARG A 361 16.63 36.52 -57.64
N PRO A 362 17.92 36.60 -57.25
CA PRO A 362 18.76 35.44 -57.01
C PRO A 362 18.30 34.66 -55.77
N ALA A 363 18.40 33.33 -55.85
CA ALA A 363 17.96 32.39 -54.81
C ALA A 363 18.73 32.58 -53.50
N ALA A 364 18.00 32.83 -52.41
CA ALA A 364 18.57 32.92 -51.07
C ALA A 364 19.09 31.54 -50.58
N PRO A 365 20.22 31.49 -49.84
CA PRO A 365 20.79 30.23 -49.35
C PRO A 365 19.87 29.57 -48.32
N ARG A 366 19.42 28.36 -48.63
CA ARG A 366 18.65 27.50 -47.72
C ARG A 366 19.53 27.10 -46.53
N LYS A 367 19.01 27.25 -45.30
CA LYS A 367 19.67 26.73 -44.08
C LYS A 367 19.99 25.23 -44.26
N PRO A 368 21.17 24.76 -43.85
CA PRO A 368 21.54 23.36 -44.00
C PRO A 368 20.55 22.51 -43.20
N ARG A 369 19.83 21.66 -43.93
CA ARG A 369 18.92 20.66 -43.37
C ARG A 369 19.78 19.75 -42.51
N ALA A 370 19.47 19.63 -41.21
CA ALA A 370 20.16 18.71 -40.31
C ALA A 370 20.30 17.36 -41.02
N THR A 371 21.55 16.89 -41.15
CA THR A 371 21.85 15.75 -42.01
C THR A 371 21.13 14.53 -41.45
N ALA A 372 20.73 13.60 -42.35
CA ALA A 372 20.12 12.35 -41.93
C ALA A 372 20.98 11.62 -40.87
N ALA A 373 22.30 11.82 -40.90
CA ALA A 373 23.24 11.32 -39.91
C ALA A 373 22.99 11.86 -38.49
N GLU A 374 22.70 13.16 -38.32
CA GLU A 374 22.47 13.75 -37.00
C GLU A 374 21.16 13.25 -36.36
N THR A 375 20.12 13.08 -37.19
CA THR A 375 18.85 12.49 -36.72
C THR A 375 18.98 10.99 -36.43
N ALA A 376 19.83 10.28 -37.16
CA ALA A 376 20.16 8.88 -36.88
C ALA A 376 20.97 8.72 -35.57
N ALA A 377 21.89 9.64 -35.28
CA ALA A 377 22.65 9.64 -34.02
C ALA A 377 21.75 9.79 -32.79
N LYS A 378 20.80 10.75 -32.82
CA LYS A 378 19.82 10.95 -31.74
C LYS A 378 18.90 9.74 -31.53
N ARG A 379 18.54 9.01 -32.61
CA ARG A 379 17.79 7.74 -32.52
C ARG A 379 18.62 6.58 -31.93
N LYS A 380 19.92 6.54 -32.22
CA LYS A 380 20.84 5.55 -31.63
C LYS A 380 21.04 5.81 -30.13
N GLU A 381 21.18 7.06 -29.72
CA GLU A 381 21.36 7.42 -28.30
C GLU A 381 20.12 7.09 -27.45
N THR A 382 18.92 7.40 -27.95
CA THR A 382 17.66 7.07 -27.28
C THR A 382 17.41 5.55 -27.20
N SER A 383 17.84 4.78 -28.20
CA SER A 383 17.74 3.30 -28.15
C SER A 383 18.76 2.67 -27.19
N ALA A 384 19.98 3.21 -27.10
CA ALA A 384 20.99 2.79 -26.12
C ALA A 384 20.54 3.06 -24.67
N ALA A 385 19.95 4.24 -24.41
CA ALA A 385 19.38 4.56 -23.10
C ALA A 385 18.23 3.61 -22.71
N LYS A 386 17.40 3.21 -23.67
CA LYS A 386 16.32 2.24 -23.45
C LYS A 386 16.85 0.84 -23.13
N ARG A 387 17.93 0.40 -23.78
CA ARG A 387 18.61 -0.89 -23.49
C ARG A 387 19.20 -0.91 -22.08
N ARG A 388 19.94 0.14 -21.69
CA ARG A 388 20.48 0.27 -20.31
C ARG A 388 19.39 0.18 -19.24
N ARG A 389 18.22 0.77 -19.49
CA ARG A 389 17.09 0.70 -18.56
C ARG A 389 16.50 -0.71 -18.44
N LEU A 390 16.46 -1.47 -19.53
CA LEU A 390 16.03 -2.87 -19.52
C LEU A 390 17.03 -3.76 -18.77
N ASP A 391 18.34 -3.57 -18.99
CA ASP A 391 19.39 -4.33 -18.29
C ASP A 391 19.38 -4.11 -16.77
N ILE A 392 19.09 -2.89 -16.31
CA ILE A 392 18.94 -2.61 -14.88
C ILE A 392 17.69 -3.33 -14.32
N GLN A 393 16.61 -3.44 -15.10
CA GLN A 393 15.42 -4.14 -14.66
C GLN A 393 15.60 -5.66 -14.61
N THR A 394 16.36 -6.24 -15.55
CA THR A 394 16.67 -7.68 -15.54
C THR A 394 17.56 -8.03 -14.35
N ARG A 395 18.64 -7.26 -14.10
CA ARG A 395 19.50 -7.45 -12.90
C ARG A 395 18.72 -7.41 -11.60
N LYS A 396 17.79 -6.45 -11.43
CA LYS A 396 16.94 -6.39 -10.23
C LYS A 396 16.04 -7.61 -10.05
N ARG A 397 15.57 -8.21 -11.15
CA ARG A 397 14.77 -9.45 -11.09
C ARG A 397 15.64 -10.63 -10.71
N GLU A 398 16.84 -10.73 -11.27
CA GLU A 398 17.83 -11.76 -10.96
C GLU A 398 18.26 -11.70 -9.48
N GLU A 399 18.57 -10.50 -8.97
CA GLU A 399 18.88 -10.27 -7.55
C GLU A 399 17.71 -10.71 -6.64
N ALA A 400 16.47 -10.34 -6.99
CA ALA A 400 15.30 -10.76 -6.23
C ALA A 400 15.10 -12.28 -6.22
N THR A 401 15.39 -12.96 -7.35
CA THR A 401 15.33 -14.43 -7.41
C THR A 401 16.46 -15.08 -6.60
N ALA A 402 17.67 -14.53 -6.60
CA ALA A 402 18.79 -15.01 -5.82
C ALA A 402 18.52 -14.89 -4.31
N VAL A 403 17.98 -13.75 -3.86
CA VAL A 403 17.55 -13.56 -2.46
C VAL A 403 16.51 -14.61 -2.05
N ARG A 404 15.55 -14.93 -2.93
CA ARG A 404 14.52 -15.94 -2.65
C ARG A 404 15.11 -17.35 -2.60
N GLN A 405 16.10 -17.67 -3.42
CA GLN A 405 16.80 -18.96 -3.37
C GLN A 405 17.63 -19.08 -2.09
N ASN A 406 18.36 -18.04 -1.69
CA ASN A 406 19.10 -18.01 -0.42
C ASN A 406 18.17 -18.12 0.80
N ALA A 407 16.99 -17.51 0.76
CA ALA A 407 15.99 -17.68 1.83
C ALA A 407 15.51 -19.14 1.94
N LYS A 408 15.32 -19.83 0.81
CA LYS A 408 14.94 -21.25 0.80
C LYS A 408 16.04 -22.17 1.30
N SER A 409 17.30 -21.92 0.93
CA SER A 409 18.42 -22.73 1.41
C SER A 409 18.63 -22.55 2.92
N ASN A 410 18.47 -21.33 3.44
CA ASN A 410 18.52 -21.07 4.88
C ASN A 410 17.37 -21.72 5.66
N ALA A 411 16.15 -21.73 5.11
CA ALA A 411 15.04 -22.43 5.74
C ALA A 411 15.32 -23.95 5.84
N GLY A 412 15.86 -24.57 4.79
CA GLY A 412 16.26 -25.98 4.84
C GLY A 412 17.50 -26.26 5.70
N PHE A 413 18.28 -25.24 6.06
CA PHE A 413 19.39 -25.39 7.02
C PHE A 413 18.89 -25.39 8.45
N GLU A 414 17.96 -24.50 8.79
CA GLU A 414 17.25 -24.47 10.08
C GLU A 414 16.53 -25.80 10.37
N ASP A 415 15.84 -26.36 9.38
CA ASP A 415 15.15 -27.65 9.53
C ASP A 415 16.15 -28.80 9.75
N ARG A 416 17.30 -28.79 9.07
CA ARG A 416 18.38 -29.78 9.27
C ARG A 416 19.05 -29.64 10.64
N LEU A 417 19.27 -28.41 11.11
CA LEU A 417 19.76 -28.17 12.47
C LEU A 417 18.76 -28.65 13.52
N ARG A 418 17.46 -28.43 13.30
CA ARG A 418 16.40 -28.91 14.20
C ARG A 418 16.37 -30.44 14.27
N ALA A 419 16.49 -31.10 13.12
CA ALA A 419 16.59 -32.56 13.04
C ALA A 419 17.85 -33.10 13.72
N ALA A 420 19.01 -32.45 13.50
CA ALA A 420 20.29 -32.85 14.10
C ALA A 420 20.32 -32.66 15.63
N MET A 421 19.64 -31.63 16.16
CA MET A 421 19.53 -31.42 17.61
C MET A 421 18.50 -32.34 18.29
N GLY A 422 17.88 -33.28 17.57
CA GLY A 422 16.93 -34.23 18.14
C GLY A 422 15.69 -33.58 18.75
N VAL A 423 15.41 -32.32 18.39
CA VAL A 423 14.19 -31.63 18.80
C VAL A 423 13.08 -32.20 17.94
N GLY A 424 12.48 -33.28 18.44
CA GLY A 424 11.47 -34.07 17.76
C GLY A 424 10.40 -33.19 17.11
N ALA A 425 10.03 -33.58 15.89
CA ALA A 425 8.99 -32.89 15.12
C ALA A 425 7.76 -32.62 16.00
N PRO A 426 7.15 -31.43 15.92
CA PRO A 426 5.88 -31.19 16.60
C PRO A 426 4.91 -32.28 16.16
N TRP A 427 4.39 -33.04 17.12
CA TRP A 427 3.49 -34.15 16.94
C TRP A 427 2.31 -33.69 16.05
N SER A 428 2.34 -34.11 14.78
CA SER A 428 1.22 -33.93 13.87
C SER A 428 0.22 -35.05 14.15
N PRO A 429 -1.03 -34.73 14.52
CA PRO A 429 -2.06 -35.74 14.67
C PRO A 429 -2.31 -36.42 13.32
N PRO A 430 -2.43 -37.77 13.28
CA PRO A 430 -2.68 -38.47 12.03
C PRO A 430 -4.10 -38.17 11.52
N GLY A 431 -4.15 -37.62 10.30
CA GLY A 431 -5.18 -37.87 9.27
C GLY A 431 -6.62 -37.43 9.54
N SER A 432 -7.06 -36.40 8.80
CA SER A 432 -8.46 -36.14 8.43
C SER A 432 -8.55 -35.88 6.94
#